data_AF-A0A923E3F8-F1
#
_entry.id   AF-A0A923E3F8-F1
#
_cell.length_a   1.000
_cell.length_b   1.000
_cell.length_c   1.000
_cell.angle_alpha   90.00
_cell.angle_beta   90.00
_cell.angle_gamma   90.00
#
_symmetry.space_group_name_H-M   'P 1'
#
loop_
_entity.id
_entity.type
_entity.pdbx_description
1 polymer ?
#
loop_
_entity_poly.entity_id
_entity_poly.type
_entity_poly.pdbx_seq_one_letter_code
_entity_poly.pdbx_strand_id
1 'polypeptide(L)'
;MFVSKKNMILTHRQFREQITEISNILLEEGRTNLVLRKHRKDKIIADKEYYKNWYDGCFIDFPLHTIARYDEIFTSDSFILNYKMHFFLAQQVRDSKEKDEILNFVEAYDEESARCDLDDFIDERLMNFIHYFKEAISLLKKGSYFSHIKDTNVIIRNLLSYYQQVKLDEGIQISFFPGVKLPFKISSIMLDILIAILTDKLQMLEQEYVVDKPAIVNLVPEEFKINWLGSQKDFAELLVELETRNFISYPDGESYASKARRLAGIFDFSASQRNSGSNISGNLTTNLKPTYNVDNGRNEYFFEKEKYKRKFDKIPINLTFKKV
;
A
#
# COMPACT_ATOMS: atom_id res chain seq x y z
N MET A 1 23.71 11.42 -32.50
CA MET A 1 22.82 10.68 -31.59
C MET A 1 22.96 11.29 -30.20
N PHE A 2 22.05 12.17 -29.82
CA PHE A 2 22.03 12.71 -28.47
C PHE A 2 21.25 11.74 -27.60
N VAL A 3 21.95 11.10 -26.65
CA VAL A 3 21.32 10.41 -25.54
C VAL A 3 20.51 11.47 -24.81
N SER A 4 19.18 11.38 -24.91
CA SER A 4 18.27 12.22 -24.15
C SER A 4 18.62 12.08 -22.67
N LYS A 5 19.04 13.18 -22.04
CA LYS A 5 19.19 13.24 -20.58
C LYS A 5 17.82 12.91 -20.00
N LYS A 6 17.71 11.71 -19.43
CA LYS A 6 16.55 11.26 -18.66
C LYS A 6 16.38 12.25 -17.52
N ASN A 7 15.42 13.17 -17.63
CA ASN A 7 15.12 14.11 -16.56
C ASN A 7 14.40 13.34 -15.47
N MET A 8 15.16 12.92 -14.45
CA MET A 8 14.59 12.48 -13.19
C MET A 8 13.75 13.64 -12.64
N ILE A 9 12.46 13.40 -12.38
CA ILE A 9 11.51 14.47 -11.97
C ILE A 9 12.01 15.16 -10.71
N LEU A 10 12.62 14.39 -9.82
CA LEU A 10 13.38 14.89 -8.69
C LEU A 10 14.86 14.86 -9.07
N THR A 11 15.51 16.00 -9.18
CA THR A 11 16.97 16.01 -9.30
C THR A 11 17.61 15.49 -8.00
N HIS A 12 18.81 14.91 -8.07
CA HIS A 12 19.55 14.51 -6.85
C HIS A 12 19.66 15.68 -5.85
N ARG A 13 19.78 16.91 -6.35
CA ARG A 13 19.79 18.12 -5.55
C ARG A 13 18.46 18.34 -4.81
N GLN A 14 17.32 18.26 -5.48
CA GLN A 14 16.00 18.43 -4.85
C GLN A 14 15.73 17.35 -3.81
N PHE A 15 16.11 16.09 -4.08
CA PHE A 15 16.00 15.00 -3.11
C PHE A 15 16.82 15.28 -1.84
N ARG A 16 18.07 15.72 -2.01
CA ARG A 16 18.94 16.11 -0.89
C ARG A 16 18.40 17.31 -0.11
N GLU A 17 17.86 18.32 -0.80
CA GLU A 17 17.25 19.49 -0.17
C GLU A 17 16.04 19.09 0.70
N GLN A 18 15.18 18.19 0.21
CA GLN A 18 14.03 17.70 0.97
C GLN A 18 14.43 16.83 2.17
N ILE A 19 15.44 15.97 2.02
CA ILE A 19 15.99 15.21 3.16
C ILE A 19 16.57 16.17 4.21
N THR A 20 17.34 17.17 3.76
CA THR A 20 17.92 18.18 4.66
C THR A 20 16.83 18.96 5.40
N GLU A 21 15.71 19.26 4.73
CA GLU A 21 14.56 19.89 5.38
C GLU A 21 13.97 19.00 6.49
N ILE A 22 13.84 17.69 6.25
CA ILE A 22 13.40 16.73 7.27
C ILE A 22 14.35 16.73 8.47
N SER A 23 15.67 16.61 8.23
CA SER A 23 16.67 16.61 9.30
C SER A 23 16.61 17.89 10.12
N ASN A 24 16.45 19.05 9.46
CA ASN A 24 16.26 20.32 10.15
C ASN A 24 15.01 20.33 11.04
N ILE A 25 13.88 19.76 10.61
CA ILE A 25 12.65 19.69 11.43
C ILE A 25 12.83 18.75 12.63
N LEU A 26 13.52 17.63 12.46
CA LEU A 26 13.77 16.64 13.52
C LEU A 26 14.71 17.16 14.60
N LEU A 27 15.79 17.82 14.18
CA LEU A 27 16.91 18.23 15.01
C LEU A 27 16.80 19.67 15.55
N GLU A 28 15.81 20.45 15.08
CA GLU A 28 15.59 21.80 15.62
C GLU A 28 15.08 21.74 17.05
N GLU A 29 15.94 22.15 17.99
CA GLU A 29 15.65 22.18 19.42
C GLU A 29 14.38 22.99 19.74
N GLY A 30 13.50 22.40 20.56
CA GLY A 30 12.34 23.09 21.12
C GLY A 30 11.14 23.27 20.20
N ARG A 31 11.16 22.82 18.94
CA ARG A 31 10.02 22.97 18.01
C ARG A 31 9.08 21.77 17.91
N THR A 32 9.61 20.56 18.06
CA THR A 32 8.82 19.33 17.89
C THR A 32 8.95 18.48 19.14
N ASN A 33 7.87 18.30 19.90
CA ASN A 33 7.87 17.39 21.05
C ASN A 33 8.15 15.97 20.58
N LEU A 34 9.06 15.26 21.25
CA LEU A 34 9.29 13.84 21.04
C LEU A 34 8.79 13.09 22.27
N VAL A 35 8.02 12.04 22.03
CA VAL A 35 7.55 11.13 23.06
C VAL A 35 8.21 9.78 22.80
N LEU A 36 9.20 9.44 23.65
CA LEU A 36 9.84 8.14 23.65
C LEU A 36 9.11 7.21 24.63
N ARG A 37 8.40 6.22 24.10
CA ARG A 37 7.79 5.18 24.93
C ARG A 37 8.81 4.09 25.25
N LYS A 38 9.08 3.91 26.54
CA LYS A 38 9.86 2.78 27.05
C LYS A 38 8.98 1.54 27.20
N HIS A 39 9.36 0.44 26.57
CA HIS A 39 8.74 -0.87 26.75
C HIS A 39 9.23 -1.56 28.01
N ARG A 40 8.37 -2.41 28.59
CA ARG A 40 8.77 -3.32 29.66
C ARG A 40 9.44 -4.53 29.02
N LYS A 41 10.79 -4.60 29.08
CA LYS A 41 11.64 -5.73 28.65
C LYS A 41 10.88 -6.79 27.84
N ASP A 42 10.60 -6.47 26.58
CA ASP A 42 9.95 -7.42 25.69
C ASP A 42 10.87 -8.65 25.56
N LYS A 43 10.28 -9.86 25.51
CA LYS A 43 11.05 -11.06 25.21
C LYS A 43 11.59 -10.92 23.78
N ILE A 44 12.91 -10.91 23.65
CA ILE A 44 13.59 -11.03 22.35
C ILE A 44 13.09 -12.31 21.69
N ILE A 45 12.53 -12.16 20.49
CA ILE A 45 12.06 -13.29 19.69
C ILE A 45 13.28 -13.83 18.95
N ALA A 46 13.72 -15.06 19.20
CA ALA A 46 14.92 -15.61 18.56
C ALA A 46 14.67 -16.09 17.11
N ASP A 47 13.93 -15.31 16.32
CA ASP A 47 13.52 -15.67 14.96
C ASP A 47 14.00 -14.62 13.96
N LYS A 48 14.91 -15.02 13.08
CA LYS A 48 15.45 -14.17 12.01
C LYS A 48 14.37 -13.76 11.02
N GLU A 49 13.43 -14.66 10.72
CA GLU A 49 12.37 -14.39 9.75
C GLU A 49 11.39 -13.34 10.27
N TYR A 50 11.07 -13.39 11.56
CA TYR A 50 10.29 -12.34 12.24
C TYR A 50 10.90 -10.94 12.03
N TYR A 51 12.19 -10.76 12.36
CA TYR A 51 12.83 -9.45 12.23
C TYR A 51 13.05 -9.04 10.78
N LYS A 52 13.23 -9.99 9.85
CA LYS A 52 13.24 -9.68 8.43
C LYS A 52 11.88 -9.15 7.98
N ASN A 53 10.79 -9.84 8.30
CA ASN A 53 9.44 -9.41 7.91
C ASN A 53 9.07 -8.06 8.54
N TRP A 54 9.47 -7.83 9.80
CA TRP A 54 9.30 -6.54 10.45
C TRP A 54 10.07 -5.43 9.71
N TYR A 55 11.34 -5.67 9.35
CA TYR A 55 12.16 -4.72 8.61
C TYR A 55 11.58 -4.45 7.22
N ASP A 56 11.18 -5.50 6.49
CA ASP A 56 10.55 -5.38 5.18
C ASP A 56 9.31 -4.46 5.26
N GLY A 57 8.44 -4.63 6.26
CA GLY A 57 7.28 -3.75 6.47
C GLY A 57 7.65 -2.31 6.89
N CYS A 58 8.74 -2.14 7.63
CA CYS A 58 9.16 -0.83 8.16
C CYS A 58 10.11 -0.05 7.26
N PHE A 59 10.75 -0.67 6.27
CA PHE A 59 11.80 -0.03 5.47
C PHE A 59 11.75 -0.33 3.97
N ILE A 60 11.00 -1.36 3.53
CA ILE A 60 10.92 -1.74 2.10
C ILE A 60 9.49 -1.55 1.56
N ASP A 61 8.47 -2.00 2.28
CA ASP A 61 7.09 -2.02 1.80
C ASP A 61 6.50 -0.62 1.66
N PHE A 62 5.55 -0.46 0.74
CA PHE A 62 4.86 0.80 0.52
C PHE A 62 3.88 1.09 1.66
N PRO A 63 3.89 2.32 2.21
CA PRO A 63 3.02 2.65 3.33
C PRO A 63 1.59 2.87 2.84
N LEU A 64 0.69 1.95 3.19
CA LEU A 64 -0.72 2.01 2.77
C LEU A 64 -1.66 2.53 3.85
N HIS A 65 -1.18 2.71 5.09
CA HIS A 65 -2.03 3.14 6.21
C HIS A 65 -2.00 4.65 6.40
N THR A 66 -3.17 5.23 6.69
CA THR A 66 -3.28 6.62 7.16
C THR A 66 -3.50 6.66 8.67
N ILE A 67 -3.09 7.77 9.25
CA ILE A 67 -3.39 8.16 10.63
C ILE A 67 -3.93 9.58 10.63
N ALA A 68 -4.61 9.98 11.70
CA ALA A 68 -4.95 11.37 11.91
C ALA A 68 -3.67 12.23 11.94
N ARG A 69 -3.78 13.47 11.47
CA ARG A 69 -2.73 14.47 11.55
C ARG A 69 -2.14 14.52 12.96
N TYR A 70 -0.82 14.52 13.04
CA TYR A 70 -0.08 14.51 14.30
C TYR A 70 1.10 15.47 14.19
N ASP A 71 1.33 16.34 15.19
CA ASP A 71 2.40 17.34 15.13
C ASP A 71 3.61 16.97 16.01
N GLU A 72 3.52 15.92 16.81
CA GLU A 72 4.61 15.42 17.66
C GLU A 72 5.32 14.23 17.01
N ILE A 73 6.51 13.90 17.52
CA ILE A 73 7.19 12.64 17.21
C ILE A 73 6.80 11.64 18.29
N PHE A 74 6.40 10.44 17.88
CA PHE A 74 6.21 9.31 18.78
C PHE A 74 7.03 8.12 18.30
N THR A 75 7.84 7.54 19.19
CA THR A 75 8.57 6.30 18.89
C THR A 75 8.64 5.42 20.13
N SER A 76 9.13 4.19 19.95
CA SER A 76 9.37 3.24 21.03
C SER A 76 10.76 2.66 20.96
N ASP A 77 11.33 2.36 22.12
CA ASP A 77 12.58 1.62 22.24
C ASP A 77 12.49 0.22 21.60
N SER A 78 11.31 -0.42 21.57
CA SER A 78 11.09 -1.68 20.85
C SER A 78 11.27 -1.54 19.33
N PHE A 79 10.96 -0.37 18.75
CA PHE A 79 11.25 -0.11 17.33
C PHE A 79 12.77 -0.16 17.07
N ILE A 80 13.54 0.47 17.95
CA ILE A 80 15.02 0.49 17.89
C ILE A 80 15.60 -0.90 18.11
N LEU A 81 15.09 -1.62 19.10
CA LEU A 81 15.49 -2.99 19.37
C LEU A 81 15.28 -3.88 18.14
N ASN A 82 14.10 -3.81 17.53
CA ASN A 82 13.80 -4.62 16.34
C ASN A 82 14.72 -4.27 15.16
N TYR A 83 15.00 -2.99 14.96
CA TYR A 83 15.94 -2.53 13.95
C TYR A 83 17.34 -3.11 14.17
N LYS A 84 17.92 -2.95 15.37
CA LYS A 84 19.26 -3.48 15.67
C LYS A 84 19.31 -5.01 15.63
N MET A 85 18.27 -5.67 16.12
CA MET A 85 18.16 -7.14 16.08
C MET A 85 18.07 -7.70 14.66
N HIS A 86 17.45 -6.98 13.72
CA HIS A 86 17.44 -7.35 12.30
C HIS A 86 18.87 -7.49 11.77
N PHE A 87 19.71 -6.47 11.94
CA PHE A 87 21.08 -6.48 11.47
C PHE A 87 21.94 -7.51 12.20
N PHE A 88 21.83 -7.61 13.53
CA PHE A 88 22.53 -8.63 14.31
C PHE A 88 22.23 -10.06 13.82
N LEU A 89 20.95 -10.38 13.56
CA LEU A 89 20.54 -11.72 13.09
C LEU A 89 20.82 -11.94 11.59
N ALA A 90 21.03 -10.87 10.84
CA ALA A 90 21.45 -10.95 9.44
C ALA A 90 22.90 -11.46 9.30
N GLN A 91 23.77 -11.20 10.30
CA GLN A 91 25.18 -11.58 10.28
C GLN A 91 25.41 -13.10 10.24
N GLN A 92 26.50 -13.52 9.57
CA GLN A 92 26.89 -14.93 9.48
C GLN A 92 27.50 -15.45 10.79
N VAL A 93 28.28 -14.61 11.47
CA VAL A 93 28.88 -14.88 12.78
C VAL A 93 28.17 -13.99 13.80
N ARG A 94 27.78 -14.56 14.94
CA ARG A 94 27.02 -13.86 15.98
C ARG A 94 27.81 -13.90 17.27
N ASP A 95 28.13 -12.74 17.84
CA ASP A 95 28.73 -12.63 19.17
C ASP A 95 27.63 -12.40 20.21
N SER A 96 27.61 -13.20 21.27
CA SER A 96 26.70 -12.98 22.40
C SER A 96 26.92 -11.62 23.06
N LYS A 97 28.15 -11.09 23.03
CA LYS A 97 28.46 -9.76 23.58
C LYS A 97 27.78 -8.64 22.80
N GLU A 98 27.74 -8.73 21.48
CA GLU A 98 27.07 -7.74 20.63
C GLU A 98 25.56 -7.67 20.92
N LYS A 99 24.94 -8.82 21.20
CA LYS A 99 23.55 -8.87 21.64
C LYS A 99 23.35 -8.13 22.97
N ASP A 100 24.25 -8.33 23.94
CA ASP A 100 24.18 -7.65 25.23
C ASP A 100 24.42 -6.12 25.08
N GLU A 101 25.32 -5.73 24.18
CA GLU A 101 25.56 -4.32 23.82
C GLU A 101 24.30 -3.66 23.22
N ILE A 102 23.58 -4.35 22.34
CA ILE A 102 22.30 -3.86 21.79
C ILE A 102 21.28 -3.64 22.92
N LEU A 103 21.17 -4.57 23.87
CA LEU A 103 20.22 -4.44 24.96
C LEU A 103 20.58 -3.28 25.91
N ASN A 104 21.87 -3.14 26.24
CA ASN A 104 22.36 -2.03 27.06
C ASN A 104 22.12 -0.67 26.37
N PHE A 105 22.33 -0.60 25.05
CA PHE A 105 22.04 0.59 24.26
C PHE A 105 20.56 0.97 24.33
N VAL A 106 19.65 0.00 24.10
CA VAL A 106 18.20 0.25 24.10
C VAL A 106 17.71 0.68 25.49
N GLU A 107 18.28 0.10 26.56
CA GLU A 107 17.97 0.49 27.94
C GLU A 107 18.35 1.95 28.21
N ALA A 108 19.54 2.37 27.78
CA ALA A 108 20.06 3.73 27.91
C ALA A 108 19.48 4.75 26.91
N TYR A 109 18.68 4.30 25.93
CA TYR A 109 18.22 5.12 24.81
C TYR A 109 17.38 6.32 25.26
N ASP A 110 17.74 7.53 24.84
CA ASP A 110 17.05 8.76 25.22
C ASP A 110 16.40 9.47 24.02
N GLU A 111 15.77 10.61 24.27
CA GLU A 111 15.06 11.37 23.24
C GLU A 111 15.99 12.00 22.21
N GLU A 112 17.21 12.38 22.60
CA GLU A 112 18.20 12.94 21.68
C GLU A 112 18.70 11.86 20.71
N SER A 113 19.07 10.68 21.23
CA SER A 113 19.40 9.50 20.43
C SER A 113 18.24 9.12 19.51
N ALA A 114 16.99 9.21 20.01
CA ALA A 114 15.79 8.96 19.22
C ALA A 114 15.65 9.88 18.01
N ARG A 115 16.02 11.15 18.11
CA ARG A 115 15.97 12.09 16.97
C ARG A 115 17.01 11.74 15.91
N CYS A 116 18.23 11.45 16.34
CA CYS A 116 19.33 11.10 15.44
C CYS A 116 19.00 9.82 14.66
N ASP A 117 18.62 8.74 15.34
CA ASP A 117 18.29 7.47 14.70
C ASP A 117 17.04 7.61 13.80
N LEU A 118 16.05 8.46 14.15
CA LEU A 118 14.89 8.71 13.28
C LEU A 118 15.27 9.40 11.97
N ASP A 119 16.25 10.30 11.99
CA ASP A 119 16.80 10.93 10.77
C ASP A 119 17.40 9.86 9.86
N ASP A 120 18.24 8.98 10.42
CA ASP A 120 18.84 7.85 9.70
C ASP A 120 17.78 6.89 9.15
N PHE A 121 16.75 6.56 9.93
CA PHE A 121 15.67 5.67 9.49
C PHE A 121 14.85 6.25 8.34
N ILE A 122 14.62 7.58 8.35
CA ILE A 122 13.92 8.25 7.27
C ILE A 122 14.77 8.24 6.01
N ASP A 123 16.06 8.58 6.10
CA ASP A 123 16.97 8.52 4.94
C ASP A 123 17.00 7.09 4.38
N GLU A 124 17.22 6.09 5.22
CA GLU A 124 17.25 4.68 4.82
C GLU A 124 15.95 4.24 4.13
N ARG A 125 14.79 4.58 4.71
CA ARG A 125 13.50 4.24 4.09
C ARG A 125 13.32 4.91 2.73
N LEU A 126 13.68 6.17 2.60
CA LEU A 126 13.57 6.90 1.32
C LEU A 126 14.54 6.34 0.27
N MET A 127 15.77 6.02 0.66
CA MET A 127 16.75 5.35 -0.20
C MET A 127 16.27 3.96 -0.62
N ASN A 128 15.64 3.22 0.29
CA ASN A 128 15.11 1.89 0.01
C ASN A 128 13.97 1.91 -1.01
N PHE A 129 13.11 2.95 -1.04
CA PHE A 129 12.14 3.10 -2.12
C PHE A 129 12.79 3.24 -3.50
N ILE A 130 14.02 3.75 -3.58
CA ILE A 130 14.78 3.87 -4.83
C ILE A 130 15.46 2.54 -5.17
N HIS A 131 16.20 1.97 -4.22
CA HIS A 131 17.07 0.81 -4.42
C HIS A 131 16.34 -0.52 -4.41
N TYR A 132 15.35 -0.69 -3.52
CA TYR A 132 14.58 -1.91 -3.33
C TYR A 132 13.19 -1.83 -3.96
N PHE A 133 12.97 -0.91 -4.90
CA PHE A 133 11.68 -0.70 -5.56
C PHE A 133 11.04 -2.00 -6.08
N LYS A 134 11.82 -2.87 -6.72
CA LYS A 134 11.32 -4.15 -7.26
C LYS A 134 10.85 -5.09 -6.14
N GLU A 135 11.57 -5.11 -5.03
CA GLU A 135 11.20 -5.89 -3.86
C GLU A 135 9.95 -5.33 -3.20
N ALA A 136 9.85 -4.01 -3.04
CA ALA A 136 8.66 -3.32 -2.54
C ALA A 136 7.40 -3.65 -3.37
N ILE A 137 7.50 -3.63 -4.71
CA ILE A 137 6.40 -4.07 -5.59
C ILE A 137 6.08 -5.56 -5.38
N SER A 138 7.09 -6.40 -5.16
CA SER A 138 6.85 -7.82 -4.88
C SER A 138 6.16 -8.03 -3.54
N LEU A 139 6.43 -7.22 -2.52
CA LEU A 139 5.76 -7.27 -1.22
C LEU A 139 4.31 -6.83 -1.35
N LEU A 140 4.03 -5.75 -2.07
CA LEU A 140 2.66 -5.33 -2.39
C LEU A 140 1.84 -6.43 -3.08
N LYS A 141 2.46 -7.17 -4.00
CA LYS A 141 1.84 -8.32 -4.70
C LYS A 141 1.66 -9.56 -3.81
N LYS A 142 2.23 -9.60 -2.61
CA LYS A 142 1.89 -10.62 -1.60
C LYS A 142 0.77 -10.14 -0.68
N GLY A 143 0.62 -8.83 -0.53
CA GLY A 143 -0.45 -8.19 0.25
C GLY A 143 -1.83 -8.34 -0.37
N SER A 144 -2.87 -8.07 0.44
CA SER A 144 -4.27 -8.25 0.07
C SER A 144 -4.76 -7.35 -1.07
N TYR A 145 -4.14 -6.19 -1.26
CA TYR A 145 -4.62 -5.17 -2.19
C TYR A 145 -4.20 -5.41 -3.65
N PHE A 146 -3.00 -5.96 -3.87
CA PHE A 146 -2.42 -6.12 -5.21
C PHE A 146 -2.07 -7.57 -5.58
N SER A 147 -2.50 -8.56 -4.79
CA SER A 147 -2.14 -9.98 -4.96
C SER A 147 -2.41 -10.58 -6.34
N HIS A 148 -3.41 -10.04 -7.04
CA HIS A 148 -3.84 -10.50 -8.37
C HIS A 148 -3.49 -9.53 -9.50
N ILE A 149 -2.83 -8.41 -9.21
CA ILE A 149 -2.46 -7.40 -10.20
C ILE A 149 -1.04 -7.71 -10.70
N LYS A 150 -0.96 -8.26 -11.92
CA LYS A 150 0.34 -8.60 -12.54
C LYS A 150 1.08 -7.37 -13.04
N ASP A 151 0.35 -6.40 -13.56
CA ASP A 151 0.91 -5.20 -14.18
C ASP A 151 1.37 -4.18 -13.13
N THR A 152 2.68 -3.93 -13.11
CA THR A 152 3.30 -2.96 -12.20
C THR A 152 2.85 -1.51 -12.49
N ASN A 153 2.52 -1.17 -13.74
CA ASN A 153 2.03 0.17 -14.08
C ASN A 153 0.69 0.45 -13.43
N VAL A 154 -0.19 -0.55 -13.40
CA VAL A 154 -1.48 -0.47 -12.72
C VAL A 154 -1.26 -0.25 -11.21
N ILE A 155 -0.34 -0.98 -10.59
CA ILE A 155 -0.02 -0.80 -9.16
C ILE A 155 0.46 0.63 -8.90
N ILE A 156 1.45 1.12 -9.67
CA ILE A 156 2.01 2.46 -9.48
C ILE A 156 0.96 3.55 -9.68
N ARG A 157 0.11 3.45 -10.70
CA ARG A 157 -0.98 4.42 -10.94
C ARG A 157 -1.99 4.44 -9.79
N ASN A 158 -2.32 3.29 -9.22
CA ASN A 158 -3.20 3.21 -8.05
C ASN A 158 -2.55 3.82 -6.80
N LEU A 159 -1.27 3.55 -6.54
CA LEU A 159 -0.53 4.18 -5.44
C LEU A 159 -0.43 5.69 -5.60
N LEU A 160 -0.15 6.19 -6.81
CA LEU A 160 -0.10 7.63 -7.09
C LEU A 160 -1.46 8.29 -6.85
N SER A 161 -2.54 7.69 -7.35
CA SER A 161 -3.89 8.18 -7.09
C SER A 161 -4.18 8.24 -5.59
N TYR A 162 -3.85 7.18 -4.85
CA TYR A 162 -4.04 7.12 -3.41
C TYR A 162 -3.24 8.20 -2.67
N TYR A 163 -1.95 8.32 -2.94
CA TYR A 163 -1.09 9.31 -2.27
C TYR A 163 -1.47 10.75 -2.60
N GLN A 164 -1.91 11.01 -3.83
CA GLN A 164 -2.45 12.32 -4.21
C GLN A 164 -3.75 12.64 -3.46
N GLN A 165 -4.61 11.65 -3.21
CA GLN A 165 -5.80 11.84 -2.39
C GLN A 165 -5.46 12.15 -0.94
N VAL A 166 -4.54 11.38 -0.33
CA VAL A 166 -4.09 11.66 1.03
C VAL A 166 -3.46 13.04 1.15
N LYS A 167 -2.70 13.48 0.14
CA LYS A 167 -2.11 14.83 0.11
C LYS A 167 -3.15 15.96 0.09
N LEU A 168 -4.35 15.71 -0.45
CA LEU A 168 -5.42 16.71 -0.51
C LEU A 168 -6.24 16.79 0.79
N ASP A 169 -6.13 15.80 1.68
CA ASP A 169 -6.85 15.76 2.93
C ASP A 169 -5.97 16.30 4.08
N GLU A 170 -6.33 17.47 4.62
CA GLU A 170 -5.57 18.13 5.69
C GLU A 170 -5.73 17.46 7.06
N GLY A 171 -6.67 16.52 7.22
CA GLY A 171 -6.98 15.85 8.47
C GLY A 171 -6.20 14.55 8.72
N ILE A 172 -5.58 14.00 7.68
CA ILE A 172 -4.90 12.70 7.72
C ILE A 172 -3.49 12.78 7.14
N GLN A 173 -2.66 11.79 7.44
CA GLN A 173 -1.32 11.63 6.87
C GLN A 173 -0.96 10.16 6.70
N ILE A 174 0.02 9.88 5.85
CA ILE A 174 0.57 8.53 5.69
C ILE A 174 1.37 8.13 6.94
N SER A 175 1.11 6.92 7.44
CA SER A 175 1.93 6.28 8.46
C SER A 175 3.10 5.56 7.80
N PHE A 176 4.24 6.24 7.67
CA PHE A 176 5.44 5.66 7.04
C PHE A 176 6.00 4.47 7.83
N PHE A 177 5.92 4.49 9.14
CA PHE A 177 6.52 3.47 9.99
C PHE A 177 5.45 2.87 10.92
N PRO A 178 5.23 1.54 10.89
CA PRO A 178 4.42 0.89 11.90
C PRO A 178 4.98 1.14 13.31
N GLY A 179 4.19 1.79 14.17
CA GLY A 179 4.57 2.07 15.56
C GLY A 179 5.38 3.35 15.79
N VAL A 180 5.69 4.12 14.75
CA VAL A 180 6.30 5.46 14.86
C VAL A 180 5.38 6.48 14.23
N LYS A 181 5.13 7.59 14.93
CA LYS A 181 4.38 8.73 14.38
C LYS A 181 5.34 9.87 14.10
N LEU A 182 5.30 10.36 12.87
CA LEU A 182 6.07 11.53 12.46
C LEU A 182 5.15 12.76 12.44
N PRO A 183 5.69 13.95 12.72
CA PRO A 183 5.00 15.20 12.48
C PRO A 183 4.45 15.28 11.07
N PHE A 184 3.27 15.88 10.91
CA PHE A 184 2.57 16.05 9.65
C PHE A 184 3.45 16.67 8.58
N LYS A 185 4.27 17.65 8.97
CA LYS A 185 5.20 18.33 8.06
C LYS A 185 6.22 17.35 7.47
N ILE A 186 6.83 16.51 8.30
CA ILE A 186 7.79 15.49 7.85
C ILE A 186 7.08 14.45 6.98
N SER A 187 5.93 13.94 7.43
CA SER A 187 5.14 12.97 6.67
C SER A 187 4.73 13.52 5.29
N SER A 188 4.43 14.81 5.19
CA SER A 188 4.07 15.46 3.92
C SER A 188 5.26 15.56 2.98
N ILE A 189 6.45 15.91 3.48
CA ILE A 189 7.68 15.95 2.67
C ILE A 189 8.02 14.54 2.17
N MET A 190 7.95 13.52 3.05
CA MET A 190 8.17 12.13 2.65
C MET A 190 7.15 11.65 1.60
N LEU A 191 5.89 12.07 1.72
CA LEU A 191 4.84 11.75 0.74
C LEU A 191 5.14 12.38 -0.62
N ASP A 192 5.63 13.61 -0.64
CA ASP A 192 6.03 14.30 -1.87
C ASP A 192 7.20 13.62 -2.56
N ILE A 193 8.20 13.18 -1.79
CA ILE A 193 9.32 12.37 -2.30
C ILE A 193 8.79 11.06 -2.88
N LEU A 194 7.91 10.35 -2.17
CA LEU A 194 7.36 9.08 -2.63
C LEU A 194 6.55 9.21 -3.93
N ILE A 195 5.72 10.26 -4.03
CA ILE A 195 4.98 10.60 -5.25
C ILE A 195 5.97 10.90 -6.39
N ALA A 196 7.03 11.65 -6.15
CA ALA A 196 8.04 11.96 -7.16
C ALA A 196 8.75 10.68 -7.65
N ILE A 197 9.16 9.79 -6.74
CA ILE A 197 9.77 8.49 -7.06
C ILE A 197 8.81 7.66 -7.91
N LEU A 198 7.55 7.52 -7.50
CA LEU A 198 6.56 6.73 -8.25
C LEU A 198 6.26 7.32 -9.63
N THR A 199 6.19 8.64 -9.74
CA THR A 199 5.97 9.31 -11.03
C THR A 199 7.16 9.08 -11.97
N ASP A 200 8.39 9.16 -11.46
CA ASP A 200 9.60 8.87 -12.23
C ASP A 200 9.62 7.40 -12.71
N LYS A 201 9.33 6.45 -11.81
CA LYS A 201 9.23 5.03 -12.16
C LYS A 201 8.13 4.77 -13.19
N LEU A 202 6.98 5.40 -13.04
CA LEU A 202 5.89 5.27 -14.00
C LEU A 202 6.31 5.79 -15.37
N GLN A 203 6.93 6.97 -15.45
CA GLN A 203 7.42 7.53 -16.71
C GLN A 203 8.50 6.64 -17.34
N MET A 204 9.40 6.05 -16.56
CA MET A 204 10.38 5.11 -17.07
C MET A 204 9.73 3.86 -17.71
N LEU A 205 8.63 3.37 -17.12
CA LEU A 205 7.88 2.22 -17.62
C LEU A 205 6.95 2.57 -18.80
N GLU A 206 6.41 3.79 -18.82
CA GLU A 206 5.54 4.30 -19.89
C GLU A 206 6.31 4.79 -21.11
N GLN A 207 7.60 5.14 -20.95
CA GLN A 207 8.51 5.33 -22.09
C GLN A 207 8.70 4.03 -22.91
N GLU A 208 8.27 2.87 -22.38
CA GLU A 208 8.20 1.60 -23.12
C GLU A 208 6.79 1.33 -23.73
N TYR A 209 5.74 2.07 -23.36
CA TYR A 209 4.38 1.94 -23.90
C TYR A 209 3.55 3.24 -23.77
N VAL A 210 3.16 3.84 -24.90
CA VAL A 210 2.25 4.99 -24.96
C VAL A 210 0.79 4.51 -24.92
N VAL A 211 0.03 4.76 -23.83
CA VAL A 211 -1.43 5.05 -23.89
C VAL A 211 -1.91 5.88 -22.67
N ASP A 212 -2.53 7.01 -23.01
CA ASP A 212 -3.54 7.90 -22.39
C ASP A 212 -3.76 8.12 -20.87
N LYS A 213 -4.19 9.38 -20.64
CA LYS A 213 -4.31 10.19 -19.41
C LYS A 213 -5.03 9.56 -18.21
N PRO A 214 -4.66 9.95 -16.97
CA PRO A 214 -5.41 9.62 -15.77
C PRO A 214 -6.70 10.45 -15.65
N ALA A 215 -7.77 9.80 -15.18
CA ALA A 215 -9.04 10.44 -14.82
C ALA A 215 -9.01 10.99 -13.39
N ILE A 216 -9.64 12.14 -13.19
CA ILE A 216 -9.82 12.80 -11.89
C ILE A 216 -10.89 12.04 -11.09
N VAL A 217 -10.60 11.69 -9.83
CA VAL A 217 -11.50 10.93 -8.95
C VAL A 217 -11.91 11.78 -7.74
N ASN A 218 -13.22 11.81 -7.45
CA ASN A 218 -13.83 12.51 -6.32
C ASN A 218 -13.67 11.75 -4.99
N LEU A 219 -13.54 12.51 -3.90
CA LEU A 219 -13.20 12.12 -2.53
C LEU A 219 -14.36 11.49 -1.73
N VAL A 220 -14.07 10.39 -1.03
CA VAL A 220 -14.67 10.00 0.27
C VAL A 220 -13.56 9.33 1.10
N PRO A 221 -13.37 9.69 2.39
CA PRO A 221 -12.33 9.11 3.23
C PRO A 221 -12.77 7.76 3.80
N GLU A 222 -12.20 6.66 3.30
CA GLU A 222 -12.20 5.36 3.96
C GLU A 222 -11.06 4.49 3.37
N GLU A 223 -10.69 3.41 4.07
CA GLU A 223 -9.65 2.44 3.70
C GLU A 223 -9.48 2.27 2.17
N PHE A 224 -8.23 2.22 1.70
CA PHE A 224 -7.90 2.10 0.26
C PHE A 224 -8.82 1.10 -0.45
N LYS A 225 -9.60 1.61 -1.42
CA LYS A 225 -10.54 0.85 -2.24
C LYS A 225 -10.33 1.17 -3.73
N ILE A 226 -10.45 0.15 -4.57
CA ILE A 226 -10.37 0.25 -6.03
C ILE A 226 -11.69 0.82 -6.55
N ASN A 227 -11.64 1.98 -7.19
CA ASN A 227 -12.86 2.61 -7.74
C ASN A 227 -13.45 1.80 -8.90
N TRP A 228 -14.70 1.35 -8.73
CA TRP A 228 -15.49 0.72 -9.77
C TRP A 228 -16.52 1.71 -10.34
N LEU A 229 -16.39 2.02 -11.62
CA LEU A 229 -17.23 3.02 -12.31
C LEU A 229 -18.51 2.43 -12.94
N GLY A 230 -18.60 1.10 -13.03
CA GLY A 230 -19.79 0.42 -13.54
C GLY A 230 -20.87 0.26 -12.47
N SER A 231 -22.04 -0.28 -12.83
CA SER A 231 -23.02 -0.67 -11.83
C SER A 231 -22.55 -1.90 -11.03
N GLN A 232 -23.12 -2.13 -9.85
CA GLN A 232 -22.87 -3.35 -9.07
C GLN A 232 -23.31 -4.62 -9.81
N LYS A 233 -24.29 -4.51 -10.73
CA LYS A 233 -24.66 -5.59 -11.66
C LYS A 233 -23.56 -5.86 -12.66
N ASP A 234 -23.03 -4.81 -13.29
CA ASP A 234 -21.91 -4.95 -14.23
C ASP A 234 -20.70 -5.60 -13.54
N PHE A 235 -20.41 -5.21 -12.29
CA PHE A 235 -19.35 -5.82 -11.51
C PHE A 235 -19.57 -7.31 -11.24
N ALA A 236 -20.78 -7.69 -10.84
CA ALA A 236 -21.12 -9.09 -10.60
C ALA A 236 -21.07 -9.92 -11.89
N GLU A 237 -21.53 -9.38 -13.03
CA GLU A 237 -21.40 -10.02 -14.34
C GLU A 237 -19.93 -10.26 -14.69
N LEU A 238 -19.07 -9.25 -14.52
CA LEU A 238 -17.63 -9.36 -14.77
C LEU A 238 -17.00 -10.47 -13.92
N LEU A 239 -17.28 -10.50 -12.61
CA LEU A 239 -16.69 -11.49 -11.71
C LEU A 239 -17.12 -12.92 -12.06
N VAL A 240 -18.41 -13.12 -12.36
CA VAL A 240 -18.91 -14.45 -12.76
C VAL A 240 -18.29 -14.87 -14.09
N GLU A 241 -18.11 -13.95 -15.04
CA GLU A 241 -17.48 -14.26 -16.32
C GLU A 241 -15.98 -14.60 -16.14
N LEU A 242 -15.27 -13.87 -15.29
CA LEU A 242 -13.86 -14.14 -14.97
C LEU A 242 -13.69 -15.49 -14.26
N GLU A 243 -14.60 -15.83 -13.34
CA GLU A 243 -14.62 -17.11 -12.62
C GLU A 243 -14.94 -18.28 -13.57
N THR A 244 -15.98 -18.13 -14.41
CA THR A 244 -16.37 -19.15 -15.40
C THR A 244 -15.26 -19.44 -16.41
N ARG A 245 -14.41 -18.45 -16.69
CA ARG A 245 -13.24 -18.56 -17.57
C ARG A 245 -11.94 -18.91 -16.84
N ASN A 246 -11.99 -19.20 -15.54
CA ASN A 246 -10.83 -19.53 -14.70
C ASN A 246 -9.74 -18.43 -14.63
N PHE A 247 -10.08 -17.17 -14.85
CA PHE A 247 -9.16 -16.04 -14.61
C PHE A 247 -8.99 -15.73 -13.13
N ILE A 248 -10.04 -15.96 -12.35
CA ILE A 248 -10.05 -15.85 -10.91
C ILE A 248 -10.67 -17.12 -10.32
N SER A 249 -10.25 -17.49 -9.12
CA SER A 249 -10.88 -18.54 -8.33
C SER A 249 -11.05 -18.05 -6.91
N TYR A 250 -12.05 -18.59 -6.22
CA TYR A 250 -12.34 -18.30 -4.82
C TYR A 250 -12.11 -19.56 -3.98
N PRO A 251 -11.83 -19.44 -2.68
CA PRO A 251 -11.70 -20.59 -1.80
C PRO A 251 -12.94 -21.49 -1.84
N ASP A 252 -12.74 -22.81 -1.88
CA ASP A 252 -13.82 -23.78 -1.85
C ASP A 252 -14.68 -23.61 -0.60
N GLY A 253 -16.00 -23.55 -0.79
CA GLY A 253 -16.97 -23.38 0.30
C GLY A 253 -17.18 -21.92 0.76
N GLU A 254 -16.56 -20.93 0.13
CA GLU A 254 -16.84 -19.53 0.45
C GLU A 254 -18.29 -19.14 0.11
N SER A 255 -19.03 -18.63 1.09
CA SER A 255 -20.40 -18.14 0.87
C SER A 255 -20.40 -16.86 0.02
N TYR A 256 -21.46 -16.67 -0.80
CA TYR A 256 -21.65 -15.44 -1.58
C TYR A 256 -21.64 -14.17 -0.71
N ALA A 257 -22.13 -14.24 0.53
CA ALA A 257 -22.10 -13.12 1.46
C ALA A 257 -20.67 -12.77 1.92
N SER A 258 -19.83 -13.78 2.19
CA SER A 258 -18.41 -13.59 2.50
C SER A 258 -17.67 -12.98 1.31
N LYS A 259 -17.88 -13.55 0.12
CA LYS A 259 -17.34 -13.07 -1.15
C LYS A 259 -17.69 -11.59 -1.38
N ALA A 260 -18.97 -11.25 -1.26
CA ALA A 260 -19.46 -9.88 -1.43
C ALA A 260 -18.91 -8.89 -0.38
N ARG A 261 -18.76 -9.31 0.88
CA ARG A 261 -18.17 -8.47 1.93
C ARG A 261 -16.70 -8.17 1.65
N ARG A 262 -15.93 -9.19 1.26
CA ARG A 262 -14.53 -9.03 0.87
C ARG A 262 -14.38 -8.10 -0.32
N LEU A 263 -15.20 -8.29 -1.35
CA LEU A 263 -15.22 -7.44 -2.54
C LEU A 263 -15.62 -5.99 -2.21
N ALA A 264 -16.60 -5.78 -1.33
CA ALA A 264 -16.99 -4.44 -0.87
C ALA A 264 -15.93 -3.76 0.01
N GLY A 265 -15.03 -4.53 0.64
CA GLY A 265 -13.86 -4.01 1.33
C GLY A 265 -12.71 -3.64 0.39
N ILE A 266 -12.68 -4.20 -0.83
CA ILE A 266 -11.62 -3.97 -1.82
C ILE A 266 -12.03 -2.90 -2.83
N PHE A 267 -13.31 -2.83 -3.21
CA PHE A 267 -13.80 -1.94 -4.27
C PHE A 267 -14.70 -0.85 -3.71
N ASP A 268 -14.51 0.37 -4.21
CA ASP A 268 -15.41 1.48 -3.96
C ASP A 268 -16.48 1.51 -5.06
N PHE A 269 -17.73 1.49 -4.62
CA PHE A 269 -18.92 1.56 -5.47
C PHE A 269 -19.65 2.88 -5.34
N SER A 270 -19.11 3.87 -4.62
CA SER A 270 -19.69 5.19 -4.36
C SER A 270 -20.22 5.85 -5.63
N ALA A 271 -19.45 5.81 -6.72
CA ALA A 271 -19.83 6.33 -8.04
C ALA A 271 -21.06 5.66 -8.68
N SER A 272 -21.39 4.44 -8.26
CA SER A 272 -22.48 3.62 -8.80
C SER A 272 -23.71 3.55 -7.87
N GLN A 273 -23.60 4.12 -6.66
CA GLN A 273 -24.68 4.12 -5.69
C GLN A 273 -25.75 5.15 -6.07
N ARG A 274 -27.02 4.73 -6.03
CA ARG A 274 -28.15 5.68 -6.15
C ARG A 274 -28.31 6.53 -4.89
N ASN A 275 -28.04 5.93 -3.72
CA ASN A 275 -28.18 6.55 -2.40
C ASN A 275 -26.95 6.20 -1.54
N SER A 276 -26.47 7.15 -0.73
CA SER A 276 -25.29 7.00 0.14
C SER A 276 -25.43 5.91 1.23
N GLY A 277 -26.66 5.61 1.68
CA GLY A 277 -26.94 4.55 2.66
C GLY A 277 -27.09 3.15 2.07
N SER A 278 -26.74 2.93 0.80
CA SER A 278 -26.95 1.65 0.12
C SER A 278 -26.05 0.54 0.67
N ASN A 279 -26.64 -0.59 1.06
CA ASN A 279 -25.89 -1.76 1.52
C ASN A 279 -25.20 -2.47 0.32
N ILE A 280 -23.97 -2.03 0.01
CA ILE A 280 -23.16 -2.55 -1.10
C ILE A 280 -22.99 -4.07 -1.00
N SER A 281 -22.60 -4.58 0.17
CA SER A 281 -22.34 -6.02 0.37
C SER A 281 -23.61 -6.85 0.15
N GLY A 282 -24.76 -6.39 0.64
CA GLY A 282 -26.05 -7.05 0.42
C GLY A 282 -26.47 -7.07 -1.05
N ASN A 283 -26.29 -5.95 -1.75
CA ASN A 283 -26.60 -5.84 -3.17
C ASN A 283 -25.67 -6.71 -4.03
N LEU A 284 -24.36 -6.70 -3.75
CA LEU A 284 -23.38 -7.58 -4.41
C LEU A 284 -23.72 -9.05 -4.16
N THR A 285 -24.06 -9.44 -2.93
CA THR A 285 -24.49 -10.80 -2.62
C THR A 285 -25.68 -11.22 -3.49
N THR A 286 -26.65 -10.33 -3.64
CA THR A 286 -27.87 -10.59 -4.45
C THR A 286 -27.53 -10.76 -5.94
N ASN A 287 -26.60 -9.97 -6.47
CA ASN A 287 -26.23 -10.06 -7.89
C ASN A 287 -25.23 -11.21 -8.18
N LEU A 288 -24.40 -11.60 -7.21
CA LEU A 288 -23.45 -12.71 -7.33
C LEU A 288 -24.10 -14.08 -7.12
N LYS A 289 -25.21 -14.15 -6.38
CA LYS A 289 -25.91 -15.40 -6.12
C LYS A 289 -26.84 -15.74 -7.31
N PRO A 290 -26.70 -16.91 -7.95
CA PRO A 290 -27.65 -17.32 -8.97
C PRO A 290 -28.99 -17.68 -8.32
N THR A 291 -30.07 -17.48 -9.07
CA THR A 291 -31.43 -17.83 -8.67
C THR A 291 -31.88 -19.10 -9.36
N TYR A 292 -32.45 -20.03 -8.61
CA TYR A 292 -33.02 -21.24 -9.20
C TYR A 292 -34.22 -20.89 -10.08
N ASN A 293 -34.14 -21.22 -11.37
CA ASN A 293 -35.25 -21.08 -12.30
C ASN A 293 -36.01 -22.41 -12.37
N VAL A 294 -37.29 -22.36 -11.98
CA VAL A 294 -38.17 -23.54 -11.89
C VAL A 294 -38.49 -24.10 -13.28
N ASP A 295 -38.54 -23.25 -14.30
CA ASP A 295 -38.98 -23.62 -15.66
C ASP A 295 -37.95 -24.49 -16.39
N ASN A 296 -36.66 -24.34 -16.04
CA ASN A 296 -35.57 -25.10 -16.66
C ASN A 296 -34.70 -25.88 -15.67
N GLY A 297 -35.06 -25.86 -14.39
CA GLY A 297 -34.41 -26.65 -13.34
C GLY A 297 -32.95 -26.31 -13.06
N ARG A 298 -32.47 -25.13 -13.48
CA ARG A 298 -31.08 -24.71 -13.30
C ARG A 298 -30.98 -23.39 -12.54
N ASN A 299 -29.81 -23.19 -11.93
CA ASN A 299 -29.42 -21.91 -11.35
C ASN A 299 -29.06 -20.94 -12.46
N GLU A 300 -29.72 -19.79 -12.51
CA GLU A 300 -29.49 -18.74 -13.49
C GLU A 300 -29.05 -17.43 -12.85
N TYR A 301 -28.07 -16.78 -13.47
CA TYR A 301 -27.65 -15.46 -13.07
C TYR A 301 -28.60 -14.39 -13.62
N PHE A 302 -28.65 -13.22 -12.98
CA PHE A 302 -29.56 -12.14 -13.38
C PHE A 302 -29.32 -11.66 -14.83
N PHE A 303 -28.10 -11.82 -15.35
CA PHE A 303 -27.71 -11.42 -16.70
C PHE A 303 -28.06 -12.43 -17.79
N GLU A 304 -28.57 -13.62 -17.44
CA GLU A 304 -29.04 -14.64 -18.39
C GLU A 304 -30.52 -14.45 -18.77
N LYS A 305 -31.22 -13.51 -18.13
CA LYS A 305 -32.61 -13.17 -18.43
C LYS A 305 -32.70 -12.44 -19.77
N GLU A 306 -33.70 -12.77 -20.60
CA GLU A 306 -33.87 -12.24 -21.97
C GLU A 306 -33.79 -10.71 -22.10
N LYS A 307 -34.23 -9.97 -21.08
CA LYS A 307 -34.27 -8.50 -21.10
C LYS A 307 -32.94 -7.84 -20.73
N TYR A 308 -31.95 -8.61 -20.27
CA TYR A 308 -30.66 -8.06 -19.85
C TYR A 308 -29.68 -8.01 -21.02
N LYS A 309 -29.11 -6.83 -21.27
CA LYS A 309 -28.06 -6.64 -22.27
C LYS A 309 -26.69 -6.87 -21.62
N ARG A 310 -26.06 -8.00 -21.93
CA ARG A 310 -24.72 -8.35 -21.43
C ARG A 310 -23.69 -7.28 -21.79
N LYS A 311 -22.77 -7.01 -20.85
CA LYS A 311 -21.63 -6.12 -21.05
C LYS A 311 -20.30 -6.87 -21.21
N PHE A 312 -20.21 -8.08 -20.68
CA PHE A 312 -18.97 -8.86 -20.64
C PHE A 312 -19.08 -10.18 -21.41
N ASP A 313 -19.95 -10.24 -22.42
CA ASP A 313 -20.14 -11.40 -23.31
C ASP A 313 -18.89 -11.78 -24.15
N LYS A 314 -17.91 -10.87 -24.23
CA LYS A 314 -16.77 -10.94 -25.16
C LYS A 314 -15.40 -10.72 -24.51
N ILE A 315 -15.17 -11.13 -23.26
CA ILE A 315 -13.80 -11.13 -22.73
C ILE A 315 -12.95 -12.06 -23.63
N PRO A 316 -11.94 -11.58 -24.37
CA PRO A 316 -11.22 -12.42 -25.32
C PRO A 316 -10.46 -13.54 -24.59
N ILE A 317 -10.54 -14.77 -25.10
CA ILE A 317 -9.80 -15.93 -24.56
C ILE A 317 -8.28 -15.73 -24.68
N ASN A 318 -7.84 -14.93 -25.65
CA ASN A 318 -6.43 -14.60 -25.87
C ASN A 318 -5.99 -13.37 -25.08
N LEU A 319 -5.93 -13.49 -23.77
CA LEU A 319 -4.84 -12.84 -23.03
C LEU A 319 -3.71 -13.87 -22.91
N THR A 320 -3.18 -14.31 -24.06
CA THR A 320 -1.84 -14.89 -24.09
C THR A 320 -0.91 -13.80 -23.60
N PHE A 321 -0.57 -13.85 -22.31
CA PHE A 321 0.65 -13.25 -21.81
C PHE A 321 1.76 -13.88 -22.66
N LYS A 322 2.18 -13.23 -23.75
CA LYS A 322 3.44 -13.56 -24.38
C LYS A 322 4.46 -13.46 -23.25
N LYS A 323 5.07 -14.59 -22.91
CA LYS A 323 6.30 -14.59 -22.13
C LYS A 323 7.25 -13.67 -22.88
N VAL A 324 7.50 -12.49 -22.32
CA VAL A 324 8.67 -11.68 -22.63
C VAL A 324 9.62 -11.87 -21.46
#